data_AF-A0A9D5V0A9-F1
#
_entry.id   AF-A0A9D5V0A9-F1
#
_cell.length_a   1.000
_cell.length_b   1.000
_cell.length_c   1.000
_cell.angle_alpha   90.00
_cell.angle_beta   90.00
_cell.angle_gamma   90.00
#
_symmetry.space_group_name_H-M   'P 1'
#
loop_
_entity.id
_entity.type
_entity.pdbx_description
1 polymer ?
#
loop_
_entity_poly.entity_id
_entity_poly.type
_entity_poly.pdbx_seq_one_letter_code
_entity_poly.pdbx_strand_id
1 'polypeptide(L)'
;MKMSLNIVSVEKFEFKGEDGREVKMGRVSALSDFEKTDSRVGCPVVNFSMDIGLFETFATLGKFPAMYDVDVELRAGGRGKASLFVLGVEPVKPVSEVGSKTKSV
;
A
#
# COMPACT_ATOMS: atom_id res chain seq x y z
N MET A 1 -12.96 1.99 -5.80
CA MET A 1 -12.37 3.27 -6.24
C MET A 1 -10.89 3.00 -6.51
N LYS A 2 -10.36 3.38 -7.67
CA LYS A 2 -8.94 3.15 -8.00
C LYS A 2 -8.12 4.40 -7.67
N MET A 3 -6.95 4.24 -7.06
CA MET A 3 -6.01 5.33 -6.77
C MET A 3 -4.57 4.84 -6.87
N SER A 4 -3.64 5.68 -7.31
CA SER A 4 -2.22 5.37 -7.30
C SER A 4 -1.62 5.80 -5.97
N LEU A 5 -0.96 4.91 -5.23
CA LEU A 5 -0.34 5.18 -3.94
C LEU A 5 1.15 4.87 -3.96
N ASN A 6 1.95 5.72 -3.33
CA ASN A 6 3.32 5.39 -2.99
C ASN A 6 3.33 4.55 -1.71
N ILE A 7 3.38 3.23 -1.86
CA ILE A 7 3.35 2.29 -0.74
C ILE A 7 4.77 2.15 -0.20
N VAL A 8 4.91 2.41 1.10
CA VAL A 8 6.20 2.44 1.80
C VAL A 8 6.47 1.17 2.61
N SER A 9 5.41 0.52 3.09
CA SER A 9 5.51 -0.74 3.80
C SER A 9 4.17 -1.48 3.80
N VAL A 10 4.28 -2.77 4.08
CA VAL A 10 3.15 -3.69 4.25
C VAL A 10 3.45 -4.62 5.40
N GLU A 11 2.46 -4.77 6.27
CA GLU A 11 2.58 -5.52 7.51
C GLU A 11 1.47 -6.55 7.61
N LYS A 12 1.77 -7.66 8.26
CA LYS A 12 0.83 -8.73 8.56
C LYS A 12 0.54 -8.74 10.06
N PHE A 13 -0.72 -8.82 10.41
CA PHE A 13 -1.20 -8.96 11.78
C PHE A 13 -1.92 -10.29 11.93
N GLU A 14 -1.46 -11.09 12.87
CA GLU A 14 -2.15 -12.29 13.33
C GLU A 14 -2.32 -12.20 14.84
N PHE A 15 -3.57 -12.20 15.31
CA PHE A 15 -3.87 -12.21 16.73
C PHE A 15 -5.15 -13.00 17.01
N LYS A 16 -5.30 -13.45 18.25
CA LYS A 16 -6.52 -14.11 18.71
C LYS A 16 -7.45 -13.06 19.32
N GLY A 17 -8.65 -12.93 18.76
CA GLY A 17 -9.68 -12.04 19.28
C GLY A 17 -10.14 -12.48 20.68
N GLU A 18 -10.80 -11.58 21.41
CA GLU A 18 -11.34 -11.87 22.74
C GLU A 18 -12.36 -13.03 22.72
N ASP A 19 -13.03 -13.23 21.59
CA ASP A 19 -13.97 -14.33 21.35
C ASP A 19 -13.30 -15.64 20.90
N GLY A 20 -11.97 -15.67 20.89
CA GLY A 20 -11.15 -16.83 20.56
C GLY A 20 -10.92 -17.08 19.06
N ARG A 21 -11.46 -16.25 18.16
CA ARG A 21 -11.22 -16.40 16.71
C ARG A 21 -9.85 -15.88 16.32
N GLU A 22 -9.19 -16.56 15.39
CA GLU A 22 -7.98 -16.04 14.75
C GLU A 22 -8.35 -14.91 13.78
N VAL A 23 -7.76 -13.74 14.00
CA VAL A 23 -7.87 -12.59 13.10
C VAL A 23 -6.56 -12.48 12.35
N LYS A 24 -6.64 -12.58 11.02
CA LYS A 24 -5.51 -12.40 10.10
C LYS A 24 -5.83 -11.24 9.18
N MET A 25 -5.02 -10.19 9.23
CA MET A 25 -5.24 -8.98 8.44
C MET A 25 -3.90 -8.40 7.97
N GLY A 26 -3.90 -7.81 6.79
CA GLY A 26 -2.78 -7.00 6.31
C GLY A 26 -3.02 -5.51 6.56
N ARG A 27 -1.93 -4.75 6.68
CA ARG A 27 -1.95 -3.29 6.64
C ARG A 27 -1.00 -2.81 5.56
N VAL A 28 -1.46 -1.85 4.77
CA VAL A 28 -0.64 -1.12 3.81
C VAL A 28 -0.40 0.28 4.36
N SER A 29 0.85 0.73 4.35
CA SER A 29 1.22 2.11 4.66
C SER A 29 1.64 2.82 3.38
N ALA A 30 1.04 3.98 3.13
CA ALA A 30 1.36 4.81 1.97
C ALA A 30 1.58 6.27 2.36
N LEU A 31 2.34 7.01 1.55
CA LEU A 31 2.48 8.45 1.73
C LEU A 31 1.15 9.18 1.44
N SER A 32 0.80 10.16 2.27
CA SER A 32 -0.43 10.94 2.10
C SER A 32 -0.37 11.91 0.93
N ASP A 33 0.84 12.33 0.54
CA ASP A 33 1.06 13.29 -0.52
C ASP A 33 1.57 12.56 -1.77
N PHE A 34 0.73 12.55 -2.79
CA PHE A 34 0.81 11.67 -3.96
C PHE A 34 1.95 12.01 -4.92
N GLU A 35 2.62 13.17 -4.73
CA GLU A 35 3.59 13.70 -5.70
C GLU A 35 4.93 14.18 -5.11
N LYS A 36 5.07 14.31 -3.78
CA LYS A 36 6.28 14.89 -3.19
C LYS A 36 6.80 14.06 -2.03
N THR A 37 7.75 13.18 -2.35
CA THR A 37 8.55 12.45 -1.38
C THR A 37 9.77 13.29 -1.00
N ASP A 38 9.59 14.39 -0.26
CA ASP A 38 10.73 14.99 0.43
C ASP A 38 10.92 14.25 1.76
N SER A 39 11.82 13.27 1.79
CA SER A 39 12.12 12.49 3.00
C SER A 39 12.66 13.32 4.17
N ARG A 40 12.95 14.62 3.98
CA ARG A 40 13.42 15.55 5.02
C ARG A 40 12.28 16.30 5.70
N VAL A 41 11.12 16.39 5.05
CA VAL A 41 9.90 16.98 5.59
C VAL A 41 8.99 15.80 5.90
N GLY A 42 8.74 15.50 7.18
CA GLY A 42 7.96 14.31 7.56
C GLY A 42 6.64 14.22 6.79
N CYS A 43 6.58 13.37 5.76
CA CYS A 43 5.37 13.14 5.00
C CYS A 43 4.41 12.30 5.85
N PRO A 44 3.15 12.74 6.03
CA PRO A 44 2.18 11.93 6.75
C PRO A 44 1.99 10.57 6.08
N VAL A 45 1.95 9.51 6.88
CA VAL A 45 1.69 8.14 6.41
C VAL A 45 0.23 7.81 6.70
N VAL A 46 -0.46 7.26 5.70
CA VAL A 46 -1.83 6.78 5.82
C VAL A 46 -1.82 5.25 5.80
N ASN A 47 -2.63 4.66 6.67
CA ASN A 47 -2.73 3.21 6.81
C ASN A 47 -4.07 2.70 6.28
N PHE A 48 -4.00 1.66 5.46
CA PHE A 48 -5.15 0.97 4.87
C PHE A 48 -5.17 -0.47 5.36
N SER A 49 -6.36 -1.03 5.54
CA SER A 49 -6.51 -2.44 5.89
C SER A 49 -6.69 -3.29 4.65
N MET A 50 -6.26 -4.54 4.68
CA MET A 50 -6.46 -5.51 3.60
C MET A 50 -6.60 -6.93 4.15
N ASP A 51 -7.08 -7.85 3.32
CA ASP A 51 -7.06 -9.27 3.66
C ASP A 51 -5.66 -9.87 3.52
N ILE A 52 -5.51 -11.09 4.02
CA ILE A 52 -4.22 -11.78 4.04
C ILE A 52 -3.76 -12.26 2.65
N GLY A 53 -4.68 -12.59 1.75
CA GLY A 53 -4.32 -12.99 0.38
C GLY A 53 -3.73 -11.82 -0.41
N LEU A 54 -4.26 -10.61 -0.17
CA LEU A 54 -3.68 -9.40 -0.75
C LEU A 54 -2.31 -9.07 -0.14
N PHE A 55 -2.10 -9.33 1.16
CA PHE A 55 -0.76 -9.23 1.76
C PHE A 55 0.26 -10.13 1.06
N GLU A 56 -0.08 -11.39 0.78
CA GLU A 56 0.81 -12.32 0.06
C GLU A 56 1.13 -11.83 -1.35
N THR A 57 0.16 -11.19 -2.02
CA THR A 57 0.36 -10.53 -3.30
C THR A 57 1.39 -9.41 -3.19
N PHE A 58 1.26 -8.53 -2.19
CA PHE A 58 2.24 -7.48 -1.91
C PHE A 58 3.63 -8.03 -1.57
N ALA A 59 3.71 -9.08 -0.75
CA ALA A 59 4.96 -9.73 -0.38
C ALA A 59 5.67 -10.32 -1.61
N THR A 60 4.91 -10.83 -2.58
CA THR A 60 5.45 -11.35 -3.85
C THR A 60 5.96 -10.22 -4.75
N LEU A 61 5.30 -9.06 -4.75
CA LEU A 61 5.75 -7.89 -5.51
C LEU A 61 7.03 -7.29 -4.91
N GLY A 62 7.18 -7.33 -3.58
CA GLY A 62 8.45 -7.22 -2.85
C GLY A 62 9.23 -5.89 -2.99
N LYS A 63 8.67 -4.87 -3.63
CA LYS A 63 9.35 -3.60 -3.91
C LYS A 63 8.70 -2.46 -3.15
N PHE A 64 9.38 -1.98 -2.12
CA PHE A 64 8.96 -0.81 -1.34
C PHE A 64 10.17 0.08 -1.02
N PRO A 65 10.05 1.41 -1.04
CA PRO A 65 8.87 2.16 -1.47
C PRO A 65 8.66 2.12 -2.99
N ALA A 66 7.41 2.01 -3.46
CA ALA A 66 7.08 2.04 -4.88
C ALA A 66 5.64 2.49 -5.14
N MET A 67 5.37 2.92 -6.37
CA MET A 67 4.04 3.30 -6.83
C MET A 67 3.21 2.08 -7.23
N TYR A 68 2.00 1.99 -6.69
CA TYR A 68 1.03 0.96 -7.00
C TYR A 68 -0.33 1.58 -7.31
N ASP A 69 -1.01 1.04 -8.30
CA ASP A 69 -2.44 1.28 -8.47
C ASP A 69 -3.19 0.34 -7.54
N VAL A 70 -3.98 0.90 -6.64
CA VAL A 70 -4.79 0.13 -5.68
C VAL A 70 -6.26 0.38 -5.89
N ASP A 71 -7.03 -0.70 -5.78
CA ASP A 71 -8.48 -0.63 -5.68
C ASP A 71 -8.87 -0.62 -4.20
N VAL A 72 -9.59 0.43 -3.80
CA VAL A 72 -10.05 0.62 -2.42
C VAL A 72 -11.57 0.71 -2.32
N GLU A 73 -12.08 0.27 -1.19
CA GLU A 73 -13.48 0.33 -0.79
C GLU A 73 -13.61 1.02 0.57
N LEU A 74 -14.65 1.85 0.72
CA LEU A 74 -15.03 2.40 2.01
C LEU A 74 -15.88 1.36 2.76
N ARG A 75 -15.42 0.98 3.94
CA ARG A 75 -16.14 0.07 4.84
C ARG A 75 -16.47 0.76 6.16
N ALA A 76 -17.50 0.24 6.83
CA ALA A 76 -17.77 0.60 8.20
C ALA A 76 -16.57 0.17 9.07
N GLY A 77 -15.90 1.14 9.68
CA GLY A 77 -14.88 0.93 10.68
C GLY A 77 -15.45 0.90 12.09
N GLY A 78 -14.57 0.76 13.07
CA GLY A 78 -14.95 0.78 14.48
C GLY A 78 -15.43 2.17 14.94
N ARG A 79 -16.40 2.18 15.86
CA ARG A 79 -16.89 3.39 16.57
C ARG A 79 -17.42 4.49 15.63
N GLY A 80 -18.16 4.10 14.60
CA GLY A 80 -18.79 5.05 13.66
C GLY A 80 -17.81 5.74 12.71
N LYS A 81 -16.57 5.26 12.61
CA LYS A 81 -15.58 5.78 11.65
C LYS A 81 -15.66 5.02 10.34
N ALA A 82 -15.46 5.69 9.22
CA ALA A 82 -15.19 5.01 7.95
C ALA A 82 -13.75 4.47 7.94
N SER A 83 -13.52 3.36 7.22
CA SER A 83 -12.19 2.81 6.98
C SER A 83 -12.03 2.48 5.51
N LEU A 84 -10.82 2.69 4.98
CA LEU A 84 -10.49 2.31 3.60
C LEU A 84 -9.86 0.92 3.62
N PHE A 85 -10.41 0.04 2.78
CA PHE A 85 -10.00 -1.35 2.64
C PHE A 85 -9.48 -1.58 1.22
N VAL A 86 -8.29 -2.16 1.10
CA VAL A 86 -7.69 -2.47 -0.20
C VAL A 86 -8.24 -3.81 -0.69
N LEU A 87 -8.66 -3.85 -1.95
CA LEU A 87 -9.27 -5.02 -2.61
C LEU A 87 -8.36 -5.60 -3.71
N GLY A 88 -7.49 -4.78 -4.27
CA GLY A 88 -6.63 -5.16 -5.38
C GLY A 88 -5.42 -4.25 -5.49
N VAL A 89 -4.34 -4.79 -6.04
CA VAL A 89 -3.09 -4.06 -6.27
C VAL A 89 -2.49 -4.45 -7.60
N GLU A 90 -2.00 -3.45 -8.32
CA GLU A 90 -1.18 -3.59 -9.52
C GLU A 90 0.05 -2.69 -9.40
N PRO A 91 1.27 -3.16 -9.69
CA PRO A 91 2.42 -2.28 -9.75
C PRO A 91 2.23 -1.27 -10.89
N VAL A 92 2.46 0.01 -10.62
CA VAL A 92 2.57 0.99 -11.69
C VAL A 92 3.83 0.62 -12.45
N LYS A 93 3.67 0.14 -13.69
CA LYS A 93 4.83 -0.14 -14.56
C LYS A 93 5.69 1.13 -14.55
N PRO A 94 7.00 1.03 -14.24
CA PRO A 94 7.86 2.19 -14.39
C PRO A 94 7.66 2.71 -15.81
N VAL A 95 7.49 4.01 -15.96
CA VAL A 95 7.67 4.66 -17.26
C VAL A 95 9.06 4.22 -17.70
N SER A 96 9.09 3.31 -18.67
CA SER A 96 10.31 2.66 -19.13
C SER A 96 11.43 3.69 -19.26
N GLU A 97 12.60 3.34 -18.73
CA GLU A 97 13.87 4.04 -18.90
C GLU A 97 13.87 4.89 -20.18
N VAL A 98 13.78 6.22 -20.02
CA VAL A 98 14.14 7.12 -21.11
C VAL A 98 15.62 6.87 -21.35
N GLY A 99 15.90 6.15 -22.43
CA GLY A 99 17.19 5.57 -22.73
C GLY A 99 18.33 6.55 -22.50
N SER A 100 19.14 6.25 -21.49
CA SER A 100 20.50 6.78 -21.40
C SER A 100 21.33 6.12 -22.52
N LYS A 101 21.13 6.56 -23.76
CA LYS A 101 22.19 6.47 -24.78
C LYS A 101 23.27 7.45 -24.38
N THR A 102 24.10 7.06 -23.42
CA THR A 102 25.42 7.66 -23.26
C THR A 102 26.20 7.27 -24.51
N LYS A 103 26.30 8.19 -25.46
CA LYS A 103 27.31 8.12 -26.53
C LYS A 103 28.68 8.10 -25.82
N SER A 104 29.33 6.93 -25.81
CA SER A 104 30.77 6.89 -25.65
C SER A 104 31.39 7.44 -26.94
N VAL A 105 32.06 8.57 -26.82
CA VAL A 105 33.04 9.08 -27.78
C VAL A 105 34.38 8.47 -27.44
#